data_AF-A0A7C2MQV3-F1
#
_entry.id   AF-A0A7C2MQV3-F1
#
_cell.length_a   1.000
_cell.length_b   1.000
_cell.length_c   1.000
_cell.angle_alpha   90.00
_cell.angle_beta   90.00
_cell.angle_gamma   90.00
#
_symmetry.space_group_name_H-M   'P 1'
#
loop_
_entity.id
_entity.type
_entity.pdbx_description
1 polymer ?
#
loop_
_entity_poly.entity_id
_entity_poly.type
_entity_poly.pdbx_seq_one_letter_code
_entity_poly.pdbx_strand_id
1 'polypeptide(L)'
;QMTRGAAPRLHLFPADIPSTILLTIRPVRVVPPELREQGIIARTFPDERWVRCDIKSINLLANVLAKERAHRAGAHEAILVRDGFITEGTSSNVFVFRDGELATTPIGHHILTGVTRGLVLQIARERGYQTVEREVSLQEMMAATEVFISSTVMEMLAVVEIDGERIGSGQPGPVFRDLYAVYRTMVRRQPGKTEILDEAPRLERHE
;
A
#
# COMPACT_ATOMS: atom_id res chain seq x y z
N GLN A 1 -11.75 9.52 8.40
CA GLN A 1 -11.34 10.62 7.50
C GLN A 1 -11.46 11.92 8.26
N MET A 2 -10.54 12.85 8.04
CA MET A 2 -10.57 14.19 8.64
C MET A 2 -10.48 15.22 7.51
N THR A 3 -11.34 16.22 7.51
CA THR A 3 -11.29 17.35 6.56
C THR A 3 -11.25 18.67 7.33
N ARG A 4 -10.91 19.75 6.63
CA ARG A 4 -10.78 21.11 7.20
C ARG A 4 -12.06 21.73 7.77
N GLY A 5 -13.18 20.99 7.80
CA GLY A 5 -14.49 21.50 8.19
C GLY A 5 -15.31 22.01 6.99
N ALA A 6 -16.58 22.31 7.25
CA ALA A 6 -17.51 22.85 6.26
C ALA A 6 -17.38 24.38 6.18
N ALA A 7 -17.06 24.90 4.99
CA ALA A 7 -16.96 26.34 4.73
C ALA A 7 -17.18 26.65 3.24
N PRO A 8 -17.55 27.90 2.88
CA PRO A 8 -17.61 28.34 1.49
C PRO A 8 -16.32 28.03 0.71
N ARG A 9 -16.47 27.78 -0.60
CA ARG A 9 -15.35 27.44 -1.49
C ARG A 9 -14.58 28.70 -1.89
N LEU A 10 -13.73 29.20 -0.98
CA LEU A 10 -12.86 30.36 -1.20
C LEU A 10 -11.38 29.98 -1.35
N HIS A 11 -11.05 28.68 -1.29
CA HIS A 11 -9.68 28.12 -1.38
C HIS A 11 -8.67 28.62 -0.31
N LEU A 12 -9.05 29.57 0.53
CA LEU A 12 -8.37 29.93 1.77
C LEU A 12 -8.70 28.93 2.89
N PHE A 13 -7.81 28.84 3.89
CA PHE A 13 -8.15 28.14 5.12
C PHE A 13 -9.19 28.95 5.91
N PRO A 14 -10.30 28.30 6.31
CA PRO A 14 -11.30 28.95 7.14
C PRO A 14 -10.72 29.23 8.53
N ALA A 15 -10.92 30.45 9.04
CA ALA A 15 -10.56 30.79 10.41
C ALA A 15 -11.53 30.11 11.39
N ASP A 16 -10.98 29.51 12.45
CA ASP A 16 -11.71 29.06 13.64
C ASP A 16 -12.91 28.11 13.38
N ILE A 17 -12.80 27.19 12.41
CA ILE A 17 -13.80 26.12 12.24
C ILE A 17 -13.28 24.75 12.73
N PRO A 18 -14.12 23.94 13.38
CA PRO A 18 -13.75 22.58 13.75
C PRO A 18 -13.59 21.71 12.50
N SER A 19 -12.62 20.80 12.54
CA SER A 19 -12.46 19.77 11.52
C SER A 19 -13.66 18.83 11.49
N THR A 20 -14.09 18.41 10.29
CA THR A 20 -15.08 17.33 10.17
C THR A 20 -14.38 16.00 10.30
N ILE A 21 -14.79 15.19 11.28
CA ILE A 21 -14.28 13.85 11.50
C ILE A 21 -15.39 12.84 11.14
N LEU A 22 -15.08 11.95 10.20
CA LEU A 22 -15.93 10.82 9.85
C LEU A 22 -15.22 9.51 10.19
N LEU A 23 -15.81 8.73 11.08
CA LEU A 23 -15.38 7.37 11.40
C LEU A 23 -16.44 6.37 10.91
N THR A 24 -16.00 5.34 10.20
CA THR A 24 -16.87 4.25 9.76
C THR A 24 -16.23 2.92 10.12
N ILE A 25 -16.98 2.05 10.78
CA ILE A 25 -16.55 0.69 11.12
C ILE A 25 -17.40 -0.28 10.29
N ARG A 26 -16.74 -1.11 9.49
CA ARG A 26 -17.38 -2.09 8.60
C ARG A 26 -16.51 -3.35 8.54
N PRO A 27 -17.09 -4.53 8.30
CA PRO A 27 -16.31 -5.73 7.99
C PRO A 27 -15.35 -5.46 6.83
N VAL A 28 -14.08 -5.89 6.98
CA VAL A 28 -13.10 -5.76 5.90
C VAL A 28 -13.41 -6.75 4.79
N ARG A 29 -13.26 -6.33 3.54
CA ARG A 29 -13.38 -7.23 2.39
C ARG A 29 -12.25 -8.26 2.46
N VAL A 30 -12.61 -9.53 2.46
CA VAL A 30 -11.65 -10.63 2.45
C VAL A 30 -11.04 -10.74 1.07
N VAL A 31 -9.70 -10.71 1.00
CA VAL A 31 -8.98 -11.04 -0.23
C VAL A 31 -9.10 -12.55 -0.47
N PRO A 32 -9.57 -12.99 -1.66
CA PRO A 32 -9.70 -14.41 -1.99
C PRO A 32 -8.37 -15.16 -1.76
N PRO A 33 -8.37 -16.34 -1.12
CA PRO A 33 -7.15 -17.11 -0.87
C PRO A 33 -6.36 -17.42 -2.14
N GLU A 34 -7.05 -17.62 -3.26
CA GLU A 34 -6.49 -17.99 -4.55
C GLU A 34 -5.51 -16.92 -5.06
N LEU A 35 -5.76 -15.63 -4.77
CA LEU A 35 -4.86 -14.55 -5.16
C LEU A 35 -3.52 -14.59 -4.42
N ARG A 36 -3.47 -15.19 -3.23
CA ARG A 36 -2.21 -15.38 -2.48
C ARG A 36 -1.46 -16.61 -2.96
N GLU A 37 -2.18 -17.63 -3.41
CA GLU A 37 -1.60 -18.88 -3.92
C GLU A 37 -1.07 -18.73 -5.34
N GLN A 38 -1.79 -17.99 -6.18
CA GLN A 38 -1.49 -17.83 -7.61
C GLN A 38 -0.74 -16.52 -7.90
N GLY A 39 -0.85 -15.53 -7.03
CA GLY A 39 -0.35 -14.17 -7.28
C GLY A 39 -1.33 -13.33 -8.09
N ILE A 40 -0.96 -12.08 -8.31
CA ILE A 40 -1.75 -11.09 -9.04
C ILE A 40 -1.04 -10.59 -10.29
N ILE A 41 -1.84 -10.10 -11.23
CA ILE A 41 -1.41 -9.36 -12.41
C ILE A 41 -1.39 -7.86 -12.09
N ALA A 42 -0.33 -7.17 -12.47
CA ALA A 42 -0.24 -5.71 -12.41
C ALA A 42 -0.01 -5.09 -13.79
N ARG A 43 -0.30 -3.80 -13.90
CA ARG A 43 -0.01 -2.97 -15.09
C ARG A 43 0.76 -1.73 -14.67
N THR A 44 1.68 -1.25 -15.50
CA THR A 44 2.37 0.00 -15.23
C THR A 44 1.66 1.18 -15.85
N PHE A 45 1.69 2.32 -15.15
CA PHE A 45 1.17 3.59 -15.64
C PHE A 45 2.07 4.74 -15.19
N PRO A 46 2.08 5.86 -15.93
CA PRO A 46 2.72 7.08 -15.46
C PRO A 46 2.16 7.52 -14.11
N ASP A 47 3.03 7.99 -13.22
CA ASP A 47 2.62 8.56 -11.94
C ASP A 47 2.11 10.00 -12.11
N GLU A 48 0.82 10.12 -12.43
CA GLU A 48 0.09 11.39 -12.57
C GLU A 48 -0.32 12.00 -11.22
N ARG A 49 0.10 11.45 -10.08
CA ARG A 49 -0.22 11.99 -8.76
C ARG A 49 0.58 13.25 -8.46
N TRP A 50 0.08 14.04 -7.50
CA TRP A 50 0.80 15.21 -7.00
C TRP A 50 2.13 14.85 -6.31
N VAL A 51 2.94 15.85 -5.98
CA VAL A 51 4.28 15.66 -5.39
C VAL A 51 4.28 15.55 -3.87
N ARG A 52 3.14 15.27 -3.22
CA ARG A 52 3.05 15.11 -1.74
C ARG A 52 2.33 13.81 -1.35
N CYS A 53 2.74 12.72 -1.99
CA CYS A 53 2.23 11.36 -1.75
C CYS A 53 2.56 10.84 -0.34
N ASP A 54 3.51 11.47 0.37
CA ASP A 54 3.78 11.24 1.78
C ASP A 54 2.55 11.54 2.67
N ILE A 55 1.66 12.42 2.20
CA ILE A 55 0.43 12.78 2.89
C ILE A 55 -0.72 11.86 2.46
N LYS A 56 -1.27 11.10 3.41
CA LYS A 56 -2.48 10.29 3.20
C LYS A 56 -3.74 11.16 3.10
N SER A 57 -3.90 11.86 1.98
CA SER A 57 -5.04 12.74 1.72
C SER A 57 -6.22 12.01 1.07
N ILE A 58 -7.35 12.70 0.96
CA ILE A 58 -8.52 12.27 0.17
C ILE A 58 -8.44 12.69 -1.31
N ASN A 59 -7.33 13.29 -1.76
CA ASN A 59 -7.11 13.67 -3.16
C ASN A 59 -6.71 12.44 -3.99
N LEU A 60 -7.66 11.52 -4.20
CA LEU A 60 -7.42 10.20 -4.77
C LEU A 60 -7.75 10.08 -6.25
N LEU A 61 -8.06 11.18 -6.95
CA LEU A 61 -8.51 11.13 -8.36
C LEU A 61 -7.50 10.38 -9.25
N ALA A 62 -6.21 10.74 -9.19
CA ALA A 62 -5.17 10.08 -9.96
C ALA A 62 -5.03 8.58 -9.61
N ASN A 63 -5.08 8.23 -8.33
CA ASN A 63 -5.06 6.83 -7.86
C ASN A 63 -6.24 6.03 -8.44
N VAL A 64 -7.46 6.59 -8.38
CA VAL A 64 -8.69 5.95 -8.87
C VAL A 64 -8.63 5.75 -10.38
N LEU A 65 -8.18 6.75 -11.14
CA LEU A 65 -8.06 6.64 -12.60
C LEU A 65 -7.05 5.56 -13.00
N ALA A 66 -5.88 5.52 -12.36
CA ALA A 66 -4.89 4.48 -12.64
C ALA A 66 -5.39 3.08 -12.26
N LYS A 67 -6.08 2.94 -11.12
CA LYS A 67 -6.64 1.66 -10.67
C LYS A 67 -7.72 1.15 -11.63
N GLU A 68 -8.60 2.04 -12.08
CA GLU A 68 -9.65 1.73 -13.04
C GLU A 68 -9.07 1.31 -14.40
N ARG A 69 -8.03 2.02 -14.89
CA ARG A 69 -7.32 1.63 -16.11
C ARG A 69 -6.70 0.23 -15.98
N ALA A 70 -6.04 -0.07 -14.86
CA ALA A 70 -5.50 -1.40 -14.58
C ALA A 70 -6.59 -2.47 -14.58
N HIS A 71 -7.70 -2.19 -13.87
CA HIS A 71 -8.82 -3.11 -13.76
C HIS A 71 -9.44 -3.46 -15.11
N ARG A 72 -9.68 -2.46 -15.96
CA ARG A 72 -10.19 -2.65 -17.34
C ARG A 72 -9.23 -3.44 -18.22
N ALA A 73 -7.92 -3.40 -17.92
CA ALA A 73 -6.89 -4.19 -18.59
C ALA A 73 -6.67 -5.57 -17.94
N GLY A 74 -7.57 -6.03 -17.06
CA GLY A 74 -7.49 -7.34 -16.41
C GLY A 74 -6.48 -7.41 -15.26
N ALA A 75 -5.89 -6.29 -14.84
CA ALA A 75 -4.96 -6.23 -13.73
C ALA A 75 -5.67 -6.03 -12.38
N HIS A 76 -5.02 -6.52 -11.32
CA HIS A 76 -5.47 -6.34 -9.95
C HIS A 76 -4.92 -5.06 -9.33
N GLU A 77 -3.76 -4.57 -9.80
CA GLU A 77 -3.12 -3.35 -9.32
C GLU A 77 -2.43 -2.60 -10.46
N ALA A 78 -2.34 -1.27 -10.30
CA ALA A 78 -1.51 -0.41 -11.13
C ALA A 78 -0.25 -0.03 -10.34
N ILE A 79 0.93 -0.29 -10.92
CA ILE A 79 2.24 0.16 -10.41
C ILE A 79 2.59 1.47 -11.12
N LEU A 80 2.94 2.50 -10.35
CA LEU A 80 3.13 3.85 -10.88
C LEU A 80 4.61 4.14 -11.13
N VAL A 81 4.90 4.72 -12.28
CA VAL A 81 6.27 4.98 -12.76
C VAL A 81 6.47 6.48 -12.97
N ARG A 82 7.55 7.02 -12.41
CA ARG A 82 7.97 8.42 -12.55
C ARG A 82 9.43 8.46 -12.97
N ASP A 83 9.73 9.19 -14.04
CA ASP A 83 11.10 9.38 -14.55
C ASP A 83 11.88 8.05 -14.77
N GLY A 84 11.17 6.99 -15.15
CA GLY A 84 11.75 5.65 -15.37
C GLY A 84 11.91 4.79 -14.11
N PHE A 85 11.58 5.32 -12.94
CA PHE A 85 11.63 4.62 -11.65
C PHE A 85 10.23 4.29 -11.14
N ILE A 86 10.08 3.13 -10.50
CA ILE A 86 8.84 2.79 -9.81
C ILE A 86 8.70 3.62 -8.54
N THR A 87 7.47 4.04 -8.23
CA THR A 87 7.15 4.70 -6.97
C THR A 87 6.46 3.71 -6.03
N GLU A 88 5.16 3.53 -6.20
CA GLU A 88 4.33 2.57 -5.49
C GLU A 88 3.11 2.18 -6.35
N GLY A 89 2.24 1.33 -5.84
CA GLY A 89 0.95 1.05 -6.48
C GLY A 89 -0.11 2.11 -6.14
N THR A 90 -1.28 2.02 -6.76
CA THR A 90 -2.36 3.02 -6.51
C THR A 90 -2.85 3.04 -5.06
N SER A 91 -2.70 1.92 -4.34
CA SER A 91 -3.15 1.75 -2.96
C SER A 91 -2.22 0.87 -2.11
N SER A 92 -0.97 0.68 -2.54
CA SER A 92 -0.03 -0.30 -1.98
C SER A 92 1.42 0.12 -2.21
N ASN A 93 2.35 -0.27 -1.33
CA ASN A 93 3.79 -0.16 -1.62
C ASN A 93 4.28 -1.36 -2.43
N VAL A 94 5.37 -1.20 -3.19
CA VAL A 94 5.96 -2.24 -4.05
C VAL A 94 7.32 -2.66 -3.49
N PHE A 95 7.59 -3.96 -3.53
CA PHE A 95 8.86 -4.58 -3.19
C PHE A 95 9.37 -5.41 -4.36
N VAL A 96 10.68 -5.36 -4.59
CA VAL A 96 11.36 -6.01 -5.70
C VAL A 96 12.51 -6.84 -5.11
N PHE A 97 12.49 -8.14 -5.34
CA PHE A 97 13.57 -9.04 -4.93
C PHE A 97 14.37 -9.50 -6.15
N ARG A 98 15.67 -9.21 -6.14
CA ARG A 98 16.58 -9.52 -7.23
C ARG A 98 18.00 -9.70 -6.69
N ASP A 99 18.70 -10.70 -7.20
CA ASP A 99 20.14 -10.95 -6.91
C ASP A 99 20.47 -10.99 -5.40
N GLY A 100 19.54 -11.53 -4.58
CA GLY A 100 19.70 -11.65 -3.12
C GLY A 100 19.29 -10.41 -2.32
N GLU A 101 18.89 -9.32 -2.98
CA GLU A 101 18.50 -8.07 -2.37
C GLU A 101 16.98 -7.82 -2.49
N LEU A 102 16.36 -7.42 -1.38
CA LEU A 102 14.99 -6.92 -1.31
C LEU A 102 15.01 -5.38 -1.32
N ALA A 103 14.62 -4.80 -2.44
CA ALA A 103 14.53 -3.36 -2.62
C ALA A 103 13.08 -2.84 -2.53
N THR A 104 12.91 -1.62 -2.03
CA THR A 104 11.67 -0.86 -2.11
C THR A 104 11.98 0.64 -2.18
N THR A 105 11.14 1.41 -2.84
CA THR A 105 11.30 2.86 -3.00
C THR A 105 11.48 3.54 -1.64
N PRO A 106 12.46 4.47 -1.48
CA PRO A 106 12.71 5.14 -0.21
C PRO A 106 11.55 6.05 0.17
N ILE A 107 11.35 6.25 1.47
CA ILE A 107 10.36 7.20 1.98
C ILE A 107 10.74 8.60 1.49
N GLY A 108 9.74 9.30 0.95
CA GLY A 108 9.88 10.65 0.45
C GLY A 108 8.55 11.14 -0.08
N HIS A 109 8.58 12.27 -0.77
CA HIS A 109 7.41 12.96 -1.30
C HIS A 109 6.59 12.16 -2.34
N HIS A 110 7.15 11.10 -2.92
CA HIS A 110 6.53 10.36 -4.04
C HIS A 110 5.87 9.03 -3.64
N ILE A 111 5.96 8.62 -2.37
CA ILE A 111 5.31 7.41 -1.89
C ILE A 111 4.65 7.65 -0.54
N LEU A 112 3.66 6.82 -0.20
CA LEU A 112 3.10 6.80 1.14
C LEU A 112 3.94 5.92 2.07
N THR A 113 4.20 6.41 3.28
CA THR A 113 4.83 5.63 4.37
C THR A 113 3.86 4.59 4.92
N GLY A 114 3.70 3.47 4.20
CA GLY A 114 2.78 2.40 4.59
C GLY A 114 3.18 1.70 5.89
N VAL A 115 2.22 1.50 6.78
CA VAL A 115 2.42 0.76 8.04
C VAL A 115 2.78 -0.71 7.74
N THR A 116 2.07 -1.35 6.81
CA THR A 116 2.37 -2.72 6.37
C THR A 116 3.77 -2.80 5.75
N ARG A 117 4.18 -1.82 4.93
CA ARG A 117 5.54 -1.72 4.38
C ARG A 117 6.59 -1.71 5.49
N GLY A 118 6.40 -0.90 6.54
CA GLY A 118 7.29 -0.85 7.69
C GLY A 118 7.44 -2.21 8.38
N LEU A 119 6.32 -2.91 8.58
CA LEU A 119 6.33 -4.25 9.17
C LEU A 119 7.03 -5.28 8.28
N VAL A 120 6.81 -5.24 6.96
CA VAL A 120 7.49 -6.12 6.00
C VAL A 120 9.00 -5.88 6.01
N LEU A 121 9.45 -4.63 6.01
CA LEU A 121 10.87 -4.27 6.09
C LEU A 121 11.51 -4.77 7.39
N GLN A 122 10.79 -4.63 8.51
CA GLN A 122 11.23 -5.17 9.80
C GLN A 122 11.40 -6.70 9.73
N ILE A 123 10.37 -7.41 9.26
CA ILE A 123 10.40 -8.87 9.12
C ILE A 123 11.55 -9.29 8.20
N ALA A 124 11.73 -8.63 7.06
CA ALA A 124 12.79 -8.98 6.11
C ALA A 124 14.18 -8.88 6.74
N ARG A 125 14.45 -7.80 7.49
CA ARG A 125 15.71 -7.61 8.23
C ARG A 125 15.90 -8.68 9.31
N GLU A 126 14.84 -8.99 10.08
CA GLU A 126 14.88 -10.04 11.12
C GLU A 126 15.10 -11.44 10.54
N ARG A 127 14.62 -11.70 9.32
CA ARG A 127 14.85 -12.96 8.58
C ARG A 127 16.21 -13.02 7.88
N GLY A 128 17.01 -11.95 7.96
CA GLY A 128 18.36 -11.89 7.40
C GLY A 128 18.42 -11.56 5.91
N TYR A 129 17.33 -11.05 5.31
CA TYR A 129 17.36 -10.58 3.93
C TYR A 129 18.10 -9.25 3.83
N GLN A 130 19.01 -9.13 2.85
CA GLN A 130 19.60 -7.84 2.48
C GLN A 130 18.47 -6.92 1.99
N THR A 131 18.18 -5.88 2.77
CA THR A 131 17.02 -5.02 2.55
C THR A 131 17.47 -3.59 2.34
N VAL A 132 17.14 -3.00 1.19
CA VAL A 132 17.61 -1.68 0.80
C VAL A 132 16.43 -0.78 0.41
N GLU A 133 16.42 0.44 0.94
CA GLU A 133 15.47 1.47 0.55
C GLU A 133 16.14 2.37 -0.50
N ARG A 134 15.89 2.10 -1.78
CA ARG A 134 16.50 2.81 -2.93
C ARG A 134 15.53 2.88 -4.10
N GLU A 135 15.79 3.79 -5.03
CA GLU A 135 15.04 3.83 -6.29
C GLU A 135 15.27 2.53 -7.07
N VAL A 136 14.19 2.03 -7.67
CA VAL A 136 14.19 0.83 -8.50
C VAL A 136 13.68 1.23 -9.86
N SER A 137 14.48 1.00 -10.90
CA SER A 137 14.05 1.31 -12.27
C SER A 137 12.93 0.36 -12.70
N LEU A 138 12.09 0.79 -13.65
CA LEU A 138 11.10 -0.08 -14.27
C LEU A 138 11.78 -1.33 -14.86
N GLN A 139 12.90 -1.15 -15.56
CA GLN A 139 13.66 -2.26 -16.15
C GLN A 139 14.15 -3.26 -15.09
N GLU A 140 14.60 -2.77 -13.94
CA GLU A 140 15.04 -3.62 -12.84
C GLU A 140 13.89 -4.45 -12.26
N MET A 141 12.71 -3.82 -12.05
CA MET A 141 11.51 -4.51 -11.59
C MET A 141 11.06 -5.60 -12.58
N MET A 142 11.07 -5.30 -13.89
CA MET A 142 10.69 -6.28 -14.92
C MET A 142 11.64 -7.49 -14.98
N ALA A 143 12.89 -7.30 -14.59
CA ALA A 143 13.90 -8.36 -14.54
C ALA A 143 14.10 -8.97 -13.14
N ALA A 144 13.17 -8.73 -12.21
CA ALA A 144 13.26 -9.24 -10.84
C ALA A 144 12.87 -10.72 -10.73
N THR A 145 13.41 -11.38 -9.70
CA THR A 145 13.06 -12.77 -9.37
C THR A 145 11.68 -12.84 -8.71
N GLU A 146 11.37 -11.88 -7.84
CA GLU A 146 10.04 -11.74 -7.24
C GLU A 146 9.66 -10.27 -7.15
N VAL A 147 8.39 -9.96 -7.39
CA VAL A 147 7.78 -8.65 -7.06
C VAL A 147 6.58 -8.92 -6.18
N PHE A 148 6.36 -8.08 -5.18
CA PHE A 148 5.15 -8.16 -4.37
C PHE A 148 4.72 -6.78 -3.87
N ILE A 149 3.44 -6.66 -3.53
CA ILE A 149 2.87 -5.42 -2.98
C ILE A 149 2.45 -5.60 -1.54
N SER A 150 2.34 -4.49 -0.81
CA SER A 150 1.78 -4.47 0.54
C SER A 150 0.77 -3.35 0.77
N SER A 151 -0.30 -3.64 1.52
CA SER A 151 -1.26 -2.64 1.99
C SER A 151 -1.97 -3.12 3.25
N THR A 152 -2.76 -2.26 3.89
CA THR A 152 -3.56 -2.67 5.07
C THR A 152 -4.63 -3.70 4.72
N VAL A 153 -5.33 -3.53 3.59
CA VAL A 153 -6.46 -4.40 3.22
C VAL A 153 -5.99 -5.66 2.51
N MET A 154 -5.00 -5.53 1.61
CA MET A 154 -4.50 -6.67 0.84
C MET A 154 -3.40 -7.44 1.56
N GLU A 155 -2.92 -6.95 2.72
CA GLU A 155 -1.77 -7.48 3.43
C GLU A 155 -0.54 -7.51 2.53
N MET A 156 -0.15 -8.69 2.04
CA MET A 156 0.88 -8.87 1.01
C MET A 156 0.33 -9.73 -0.12
N LEU A 157 0.67 -9.38 -1.37
CA LEU A 157 0.33 -10.16 -2.56
C LEU A 157 1.53 -10.20 -3.52
N ALA A 158 1.88 -11.39 -4.00
CA ALA A 158 2.90 -11.55 -5.05
C ALA A 158 2.37 -11.05 -6.39
N VAL A 159 3.20 -10.30 -7.11
CA VAL A 159 2.94 -9.85 -8.48
C VAL A 159 3.70 -10.78 -9.41
N VAL A 160 2.97 -11.58 -10.18
CA VAL A 160 3.54 -12.66 -11.03
C VAL A 160 3.56 -12.31 -12.51
N GLU A 161 2.85 -11.26 -12.90
CA GLU A 161 2.80 -10.74 -14.25
C GLU A 161 2.69 -9.20 -14.20
N ILE A 162 3.50 -8.53 -15.00
CA ILE A 162 3.47 -7.07 -15.19
C ILE A 162 3.42 -6.80 -16.68
N ASP A 163 2.46 -6.02 -17.13
CA ASP A 163 2.31 -5.61 -18.53
C ASP A 163 2.19 -6.75 -19.56
N GLY A 164 1.77 -7.94 -19.12
CA GLY A 164 1.68 -9.13 -19.96
C GLY A 164 2.96 -9.97 -19.97
N GLU A 165 4.00 -9.53 -19.26
CA GLU A 165 5.25 -10.27 -19.08
C GLU A 165 5.28 -10.93 -17.70
N ARG A 166 5.75 -12.18 -17.65
CA ARG A 166 5.88 -12.93 -16.40
C ARG A 166 7.05 -12.41 -15.57
N ILE A 167 6.84 -12.32 -14.27
CA ILE A 167 7.89 -12.01 -13.29
C ILE A 167 8.43 -13.32 -12.72
N GLY A 168 9.75 -13.51 -12.79
CA GLY A 168 10.42 -14.73 -12.31
C GLY A 168 9.81 -16.00 -12.90
N SER A 169 9.32 -16.89 -12.03
CA SER A 169 8.68 -18.16 -12.42
C SER A 169 7.20 -18.02 -12.82
N GLY A 170 6.60 -16.83 -12.69
CA GLY A 170 5.16 -16.61 -12.84
C GLY A 170 4.34 -17.19 -11.69
N GLN A 171 4.95 -17.43 -10.53
CA GLN A 171 4.29 -17.92 -9.31
C GLN A 171 4.83 -17.19 -8.08
N PRO A 172 4.06 -17.11 -6.96
CA PRO A 172 4.58 -16.55 -5.72
C PRO A 172 5.83 -17.29 -5.24
N GLY A 173 6.95 -16.57 -5.13
CA GLY A 173 8.25 -17.14 -4.84
C GLY A 173 8.55 -17.38 -3.36
N PRO A 174 9.71 -17.98 -3.05
CA PRO A 174 10.08 -18.35 -1.68
C PRO A 174 10.25 -17.14 -0.75
N VAL A 175 10.76 -16.01 -1.22
CA VAL A 175 10.95 -14.81 -0.38
C VAL A 175 9.60 -14.25 0.04
N PHE A 176 8.67 -14.07 -0.91
CA PHE A 176 7.32 -13.65 -0.60
C PHE A 176 6.65 -14.60 0.40
N ARG A 177 6.71 -15.91 0.18
CA ARG A 177 6.06 -16.92 1.05
C ARG A 177 6.62 -16.89 2.47
N ASP A 178 7.93 -16.77 2.61
CA ASP A 178 8.59 -16.69 3.93
C ASP A 178 8.12 -15.44 4.70
N LEU A 179 8.25 -14.27 4.09
CA LEU A 179 7.86 -13.00 4.69
C LEU A 179 6.36 -12.97 5.04
N TYR A 180 5.51 -13.47 4.14
CA TYR A 180 4.07 -13.50 4.35
C TYR A 180 3.66 -14.45 5.50
N ALA A 181 4.31 -15.61 5.64
CA ALA A 181 4.05 -16.53 6.75
C ALA A 181 4.35 -15.90 8.12
N VAL A 182 5.47 -15.17 8.22
CA VAL A 182 5.84 -14.45 9.44
C VAL A 182 4.88 -13.29 9.70
N TYR A 183 4.58 -12.49 8.68
CA TYR A 183 3.61 -11.39 8.76
C TYR A 183 2.27 -11.87 9.32
N ARG A 184 1.74 -12.98 8.79
CA ARG A 184 0.47 -13.56 9.24
C ARG A 184 0.50 -14.02 10.69
N THR A 185 1.64 -14.49 11.16
CA THR A 185 1.82 -14.86 12.57
C THR A 185 1.79 -13.63 13.48
N MET A 186 2.43 -12.52 13.07
CA MET A 186 2.41 -11.27 13.84
C MET A 186 1.01 -10.65 13.92
N VAL A 187 0.30 -10.57 12.80
CA VAL A 187 -1.07 -10.02 12.77
C VAL A 187 -2.04 -10.89 13.57
N ARG A 188 -1.93 -12.22 13.52
CA ARG A 188 -2.75 -13.14 14.32
C ARG A 188 -2.43 -13.14 15.81
N ARG A 189 -1.23 -12.72 16.23
CA ARG A 189 -0.82 -12.61 17.64
C ARG A 189 -1.21 -11.29 18.30
N GLN A 190 -1.76 -10.33 17.54
CA GLN A 190 -2.30 -9.07 18.08
C GLN A 190 -3.84 -9.03 18.32
N PRO A 191 -4.54 -10.09 18.81
CA PRO A 191 -5.89 -9.90 19.31
C PRO A 191 -5.81 -9.47 20.79
N GLY A 192 -5.89 -8.15 21.05
CA GLY A 192 -6.32 -7.59 22.33
C GLY A 192 -5.29 -7.54 23.48
N LYS A 193 -4.41 -6.53 23.47
CA LYS A 193 -4.18 -5.75 24.69
C LYS A 193 -4.93 -4.43 24.53
N THR A 194 -6.21 -4.45 24.81
CA THR A 194 -7.00 -3.23 24.97
C THR A 194 -7.80 -3.44 26.22
N GLU A 195 -7.22 -3.04 27.36
CA GLU A 195 -8.02 -2.58 28.48
C GLU A 195 -8.85 -1.42 27.95
N ILE A 196 -10.13 -1.68 27.72
CA ILE A 196 -11.09 -0.63 27.45
C ILE A 196 -11.16 0.14 28.75
N LEU A 197 -10.57 1.34 28.78
CA LEU A 197 -10.85 2.31 29.84
C LEU A 197 -12.31 2.72 29.65
N ASP A 198 -13.19 2.06 30.41
CA ASP A 198 -14.57 2.46 30.64
C ASP A 198 -14.54 3.79 31.39
N GLU A 199 -14.36 4.91 30.68
CA GLU A 199 -14.70 6.25 31.17
C GLU A 199 -14.58 7.27 30.03
N ALA A 200 -15.65 7.42 29.25
CA ALA A 200 -15.88 8.62 28.46
C ALA A 200 -17.22 9.25 28.93
N PRO A 201 -17.25 10.52 29.36
CA PRO A 201 -18.48 11.16 29.81
C PRO A 201 -19.49 11.26 28.68
N ARG A 202 -20.76 10.94 28.98
CA ARG A 202 -21.88 11.15 28.05
C ARG A 202 -22.00 12.65 27.77
N LEU A 203 -21.76 13.06 26.54
CA LEU A 203 -22.12 14.40 26.07
C LEU A 203 -23.65 14.49 26.01
N GLU A 204 -24.21 15.31 26.90
CA GLU A 204 -25.62 15.69 26.86
C GLU A 204 -25.90 16.44 25.55
N ARG A 205 -26.96 16.01 24.86
CA ARG A 205 -27.47 16.72 23.68
C ARG A 205 -28.30 17.88 24.20
N HIS A 206 -27.87 19.10 23.94
CA HIS A 206 -28.76 20.25 24.03
C HIS A 206 -29.65 20.28 22.78
N GLU A 207 -30.96 20.39 23.02
CA GLU A 207 -32.04 20.60 22.03
C GLU A 207 -31.90 21.93 21.28
#